data_AF-A0AAW0A7F4-F1
#
_entry.id   AF-A0AAW0A7F4-F1
#
_cell.length_a   1.000
_cell.length_b   1.000
_cell.length_c   1.000
_cell.angle_alpha   90.00
_cell.angle_beta   90.00
_cell.angle_gamma   90.00
#
_symmetry.space_group_name_H-M   'P 1'
#
loop_
_entity.id
_entity.type
_entity.pdbx_description
1 polymer ?
#
loop_
_entity_poly.entity_id
_entity_poly.type
_entity_poly.pdbx_seq_one_letter_code
_entity_poly.pdbx_strand_id
1 'polypeptide(L)'
;MGHCKDIPENTRANVVHLHYFCGRKQADVAHELGVSLSSVEKILRRHRREELEEPATPTYRIRGRPRLLHVTDVDFLVALVERTPDIYLREMQAELRELCNVEASLTSIWTALRRRGYTRKRRAPEELP
;
A
#
# COMPACT_ATOMS: atom_id res chain seq x y z
N MET A 1 24.83 -9.28 -1.50
CA MET A 1 24.90 -7.89 -1.02
C MET A 1 24.19 -6.99 -2.03
N GLY A 2 22.91 -6.66 -1.79
CA GLY A 2 22.13 -5.85 -2.73
C GLY A 2 22.33 -4.36 -2.46
N HIS A 3 22.93 -3.64 -3.39
CA HIS A 3 22.90 -2.17 -3.39
C HIS A 3 21.48 -1.71 -3.72
N CYS A 4 20.59 -1.65 -2.72
CA CYS A 4 19.35 -0.89 -2.79
C CYS A 4 19.69 0.59 -2.73
N LYS A 5 20.21 1.15 -3.83
CA LYS A 5 20.00 2.57 -4.10
C LYS A 5 18.75 2.63 -4.96
N ASP A 6 17.74 3.37 -4.50
CA ASP A 6 16.59 3.71 -5.31
C ASP A 6 17.09 4.20 -6.66
N ILE A 7 16.86 3.40 -7.71
CA ILE A 7 17.29 3.76 -9.06
C ILE A 7 16.52 5.05 -9.39
N PRO A 8 17.22 6.16 -9.66
CA PRO A 8 16.56 7.42 -9.98
C PRO A 8 15.55 7.19 -11.10
N GLU A 9 14.36 7.79 -11.00
CA GLU A 9 13.29 7.61 -11.99
C GLU A 9 13.80 7.89 -13.42
N ASN A 10 14.67 8.90 -13.55
CA ASN A 10 15.35 9.26 -14.79
C ASN A 10 16.19 8.12 -15.37
N THR A 11 16.87 7.31 -14.55
CA THR A 11 17.68 6.18 -15.01
C THR A 11 16.79 5.08 -15.59
N ARG A 12 15.62 4.84 -15.00
CA ARG A 12 14.68 3.83 -15.51
C ARG A 12 14.12 4.22 -16.87
N ALA A 13 13.68 5.48 -17.00
CA ALA A 13 13.19 6.02 -18.26
C ALA A 13 14.26 5.98 -19.35
N ASN A 14 15.51 6.35 -19.01
CA ASN A 14 16.63 6.31 -19.97
C ASN A 14 16.97 4.89 -20.41
N VAL A 15 16.91 3.89 -19.51
CA VAL A 15 17.11 2.47 -19.87
C VAL A 15 16.08 2.03 -20.90
N VAL A 16 14.80 2.34 -20.67
CA VAL A 16 13.71 2.01 -21.61
C VAL A 16 13.92 2.73 -22.94
N HIS A 17 14.25 4.03 -22.89
CA HIS A 17 14.45 4.85 -24.07
C HIS A 17 15.60 4.32 -24.95
N LEU A 18 16.78 4.12 -24.36
CA LEU A 18 17.96 3.65 -25.09
C LEU A 18 17.78 2.24 -25.68
N HIS A 19 17.08 1.36 -24.98
CA HIS A 19 16.86 -0.01 -25.46
C HIS A 19 15.82 -0.09 -26.58
N TYR A 20 14.64 0.51 -26.37
CA TYR A 20 13.52 0.37 -27.31
C TYR A 20 13.54 1.38 -28.45
N PHE A 21 13.93 2.64 -28.18
CA PHE A 21 13.90 3.72 -29.19
C PHE A 21 15.25 3.87 -29.90
N CYS A 22 16.37 3.68 -29.20
CA CYS A 22 17.71 3.78 -29.79
C CYS A 22 18.31 2.42 -30.21
N GLY A 23 17.61 1.30 -29.95
CA GLY A 23 18.04 -0.04 -30.37
C GLY A 23 19.36 -0.53 -29.73
N ARG A 24 19.79 0.07 -28.62
CA ARG A 24 21.05 -0.27 -27.94
C ARG A 24 20.96 -1.64 -27.28
N LYS A 25 22.06 -2.39 -27.29
CA LYS A 25 22.16 -3.65 -26.53
C LYS A 25 22.18 -3.36 -25.04
N GLN A 26 21.68 -4.29 -24.24
CA GLN A 26 21.56 -4.10 -22.78
C GLN A 26 22.92 -3.88 -22.10
N ALA A 27 23.99 -4.49 -22.61
CA ALA A 27 25.36 -4.29 -22.12
C ALA A 27 25.87 -2.86 -22.38
N ASP A 28 25.55 -2.29 -23.55
CA ASP A 28 25.94 -0.92 -23.89
C ASP A 28 25.18 0.09 -23.02
N VAL A 29 23.88 -0.15 -22.80
CA VAL A 29 23.04 0.66 -21.89
C VAL A 29 23.57 0.60 -20.46
N ALA A 30 24.00 -0.57 -20.00
CA ALA A 30 24.58 -0.76 -18.67
C ALA A 30 25.87 0.05 -18.50
N HIS A 31 26.75 0.00 -19.51
CA HIS A 31 28.01 0.77 -19.53
C HIS A 31 27.75 2.29 -19.58
N GLU A 32 26.84 2.73 -20.46
CA GLU A 32 26.51 4.15 -20.66
C GLU A 32 25.88 4.80 -19.42
N LEU A 33 25.00 4.08 -18.72
CA LEU A 33 24.29 4.59 -17.54
C LEU A 33 24.97 4.24 -16.21
N GLY A 34 26.09 3.53 -16.22
CA GLY A 34 26.80 3.10 -15.02
C GLY A 34 25.98 2.18 -14.10
N VAL A 35 25.05 1.42 -14.67
CA VAL A 35 24.19 0.47 -13.94
C VAL A 35 24.60 -0.97 -14.26
N SER A 36 24.36 -1.89 -13.32
CA SER A 36 24.64 -3.31 -13.61
C SER A 36 23.70 -3.86 -14.68
N LEU A 37 24.19 -4.81 -15.49
CA LEU A 37 23.38 -5.51 -16.50
C LEU A 37 22.10 -6.10 -15.88
N SER A 38 22.22 -6.71 -14.70
CA SER A 38 21.06 -7.24 -13.97
C SER A 38 20.04 -6.18 -13.57
N SER A 39 20.43 -4.91 -13.41
CA SER A 39 19.50 -3.81 -13.16
C SER A 39 18.75 -3.42 -14.43
N VAL A 40 19.45 -3.35 -15.56
CA VAL A 40 18.85 -3.12 -16.89
C VAL A 40 17.81 -4.20 -17.19
N GLU A 41 18.18 -5.47 -17.04
CA GLU A 41 17.27 -6.61 -17.26
C GLU A 41 16.03 -6.54 -16.36
N LYS A 42 16.20 -6.24 -15.07
CA LYS A 42 15.08 -6.11 -14.14
C LYS A 42 14.14 -4.96 -14.51
N ILE A 43 14.70 -3.83 -14.96
CA ILE A 43 13.93 -2.67 -15.42
C ILE A 43 13.14 -3.03 -16.66
N LEU A 44 13.78 -3.62 -17.68
CA LEU A 44 13.10 -4.00 -18.93
C LEU A 44 12.03 -5.08 -18.70
N ARG A 45 12.31 -6.07 -17.85
CA ARG A 45 11.33 -7.09 -17.47
C ARG A 45 10.11 -6.49 -16.77
N ARG A 46 10.33 -5.51 -15.89
CA ARG A 46 9.25 -4.79 -15.22
C ARG A 46 8.47 -3.92 -16.20
N HIS A 47 9.14 -3.22 -17.10
CA HIS A 47 8.50 -2.41 -18.13
C HIS A 47 7.61 -3.26 -19.04
N ARG A 48 8.10 -4.40 -19.53
CA ARG A 48 7.31 -5.36 -20.32
C ARG A 48 6.06 -5.84 -19.57
N ARG A 49 6.15 -6.05 -18.26
CA ARG A 49 4.99 -6.43 -17.44
C ARG A 49 3.98 -5.28 -17.33
N GLU A 50 4.48 -4.06 -17.13
CA GLU A 50 3.67 -2.84 -17.03
C GLU A 50 3.04 -2.44 -18.39
N GLU A 51 3.60 -2.83 -19.54
CA GLU A 51 2.99 -2.66 -20.88
C GLU A 51 1.85 -3.66 -21.15
N LEU A 52 1.91 -4.86 -20.56
CA LEU A 52 0.90 -5.92 -20.74
C LEU A 52 -0.30 -5.77 -19.80
N GLU A 53 -0.11 -5.09 -18.68
CA GLU A 53 -1.16 -4.76 -17.73
C GLU A 53 -1.72 -3.36 -18.10
N GLU A 54 -3.05 -3.16 -18.14
CA GLU A 54 -3.62 -1.80 -18.26
C GLU A 54 -2.97 -0.88 -17.23
N PRO A 55 -2.72 0.41 -17.52
CA PRO A 55 -2.05 1.31 -16.59
C PRO A 55 -2.84 1.34 -15.30
N ALA A 56 -2.38 0.52 -14.33
CA ALA A 56 -2.95 0.49 -13.02
C ALA A 56 -2.87 1.93 -12.54
N THR A 57 -4.04 2.52 -12.27
CA THR A 57 -4.15 3.86 -11.69
C THR A 57 -3.02 4.06 -10.69
N PRO A 58 -2.41 5.26 -10.60
CA PRO A 58 -1.24 5.51 -9.74
C PRO A 58 -1.64 5.50 -8.26
N THR A 59 -2.33 4.47 -7.79
CA THR A 59 -2.27 4.01 -6.42
C THR A 59 -0.87 3.46 -6.24
N TYR A 60 0.06 4.37 -5.99
CA TYR A 60 1.38 4.16 -5.40
C TYR A 60 1.43 2.79 -4.75
N ARG A 61 2.01 1.85 -5.48
CA ARG A 61 2.31 0.45 -5.13
C ARG A 61 2.22 0.26 -3.62
N ILE A 62 1.04 -0.06 -3.08
CA ILE A 62 0.92 -0.41 -1.66
C ILE A 62 1.50 -1.83 -1.58
N ARG A 63 2.83 -1.89 -1.59
CA ARG A 63 3.58 -3.11 -1.34
C ARG A 63 3.41 -3.41 0.14
N GLY A 64 2.70 -4.49 0.43
CA GLY A 64 2.44 -4.94 1.79
C GLY A 64 1.34 -5.98 1.84
N ARG A 65 1.18 -6.61 3.00
CA ARG A 65 0.03 -7.48 3.29
C ARG A 65 -1.26 -6.67 3.13
N PRO A 66 -2.31 -7.21 2.47
CA PRO A 66 -3.60 -6.55 2.42
C PRO A 66 -4.09 -6.23 3.83
N ARG A 67 -4.78 -5.10 3.96
CA ARG A 67 -5.31 -4.65 5.26
C ARG A 67 -6.43 -5.59 5.68
N LEU A 68 -6.52 -5.84 6.99
CA LEU A 68 -7.58 -6.67 7.57
C LEU A 68 -8.97 -6.03 7.41
N LEU A 69 -9.05 -4.71 7.61
CA LEU A 69 -10.29 -3.95 7.48
C LEU A 69 -10.42 -3.43 6.05
N HIS A 70 -11.48 -3.84 5.37
CA HIS A 70 -11.87 -3.36 4.06
C HIS A 70 -12.53 -1.98 4.15
N VAL A 71 -12.71 -1.30 3.01
CA VAL A 71 -13.31 0.05 2.96
C VAL A 71 -14.70 0.06 3.60
N THR A 72 -15.49 -0.98 3.33
CA THR A 72 -16.84 -1.21 3.89
C THR A 72 -16.84 -1.31 5.40
N ASP A 73 -15.88 -2.04 5.98
CA ASP A 73 -15.77 -2.21 7.44
C ASP A 73 -15.39 -0.89 8.11
N VAL A 74 -14.56 -0.10 7.44
CA VAL A 74 -14.17 1.23 7.92
C VAL A 74 -15.36 2.20 7.83
N ASP A 75 -16.16 2.14 6.78
CA ASP A 75 -17.36 2.98 6.65
C ASP A 75 -18.42 2.61 7.71
N PHE A 76 -18.56 1.32 8.01
CA PHE A 76 -19.37 0.85 9.13
C PHE A 76 -18.89 1.40 10.48
N LEU A 77 -17.58 1.34 10.75
CA LEU A 77 -16.99 1.93 11.95
C LEU A 77 -17.25 3.44 12.05
N VAL A 78 -17.21 4.16 10.93
CA VAL A 78 -17.52 5.59 10.86
C VAL A 78 -18.99 5.84 11.22
N ALA A 79 -19.92 5.09 10.62
CA ALA A 79 -21.34 5.20 10.92
C ALA A 79 -21.65 4.92 12.40
N LEU A 80 -20.94 3.97 13.03
CA LEU A 80 -21.04 3.70 14.46
C LEU A 80 -20.60 4.89 15.32
N VAL A 81 -19.50 5.58 14.96
CA VAL A 81 -19.06 6.79 15.67
C VAL A 81 -20.07 7.92 15.50
N GLU A 82 -20.60 8.10 14.29
CA GLU A 82 -21.55 9.17 14.00
C GLU A 82 -22.87 8.97 14.75
N ARG A 83 -23.34 7.72 14.88
CA ARG A 83 -24.55 7.38 15.65
C ARG A 83 -24.31 7.50 17.15
N THR A 84 -23.15 7.05 17.63
CA THR A 84 -22.83 6.98 19.06
C THR A 84 -21.39 7.43 19.32
N PRO A 85 -21.14 8.74 19.48
CA PRO A 85 -19.78 9.29 19.60
C PRO A 85 -18.98 8.74 20.78
N ASP A 86 -19.66 8.40 21.89
CA ASP A 86 -19.06 7.85 23.11
C ASP A 86 -18.83 6.34 23.08
N ILE A 87 -19.11 5.67 21.94
CA ILE A 87 -18.86 4.23 21.80
C ILE A 87 -17.38 3.92 22.05
N TYR A 88 -17.09 2.82 22.73
CA TYR A 88 -15.73 2.39 23.02
C TYR A 88 -15.14 1.54 21.90
N LEU A 89 -13.82 1.39 21.87
CA LEU A 89 -13.15 0.55 20.85
C LEU A 89 -13.52 -0.93 20.99
N ARG A 90 -13.83 -1.40 22.20
CA ARG A 90 -14.24 -2.78 22.48
C ARG A 90 -15.65 -3.07 21.98
N GLU A 91 -16.56 -2.12 22.14
CA GLU A 91 -17.93 -2.21 21.60
C GLU A 91 -17.90 -2.24 20.08
N MET A 92 -17.10 -1.38 19.45
CA MET A 92 -16.87 -1.45 18.01
C MET A 92 -16.29 -2.79 17.54
N GLN A 93 -15.43 -3.40 18.34
CA GLN A 93 -14.87 -4.72 18.03
C GLN A 93 -15.95 -5.80 18.07
N ALA A 94 -16.83 -5.75 19.07
CA ALA A 94 -17.97 -6.66 19.18
C ALA A 94 -18.92 -6.49 17.98
N GLU A 95 -19.30 -5.24 17.67
CA GLU A 95 -20.15 -4.91 16.53
C GLU A 95 -19.55 -5.35 15.18
N LEU A 96 -18.23 -5.16 14.98
CA LEU A 96 -17.54 -5.67 13.78
C LEU A 96 -17.52 -7.19 13.69
N ARG A 97 -17.40 -7.88 14.83
CA ARG A 97 -17.43 -9.34 14.88
C ARG A 97 -18.81 -9.87 14.58
N GLU A 98 -19.84 -9.25 15.14
CA GLU A 98 -21.24 -9.68 15.00
C GLU A 98 -21.82 -9.36 13.62
N LEU A 99 -21.58 -8.14 13.11
CA LEU A 99 -22.24 -7.66 11.89
C LEU A 99 -21.38 -7.82 10.63
N CYS A 100 -20.06 -7.70 10.75
CA CYS A 100 -19.14 -7.80 9.60
C CYS A 100 -18.35 -9.12 9.56
N ASN A 101 -18.45 -9.95 10.62
CA ASN A 101 -17.65 -11.18 10.77
C ASN A 101 -16.13 -10.94 10.66
N VAL A 102 -15.65 -9.76 11.11
CA VAL A 102 -14.24 -9.38 11.07
C VAL A 102 -13.64 -9.32 12.47
N GLU A 103 -12.68 -10.19 12.76
CA GLU A 103 -11.92 -10.17 14.00
C GLU A 103 -10.76 -9.17 13.94
N ALA A 104 -11.05 -7.89 14.15
CA ALA A 104 -10.05 -6.84 14.22
C ALA A 104 -9.54 -6.60 15.66
N SER A 105 -8.24 -6.31 15.82
CA SER A 105 -7.71 -5.84 17.10
C SER A 105 -8.11 -4.40 17.38
N LEU A 106 -8.15 -4.00 18.66
CA LEU A 106 -8.42 -2.62 19.06
C LEU A 106 -7.48 -1.62 18.36
N THR A 107 -6.21 -2.00 18.18
CA THR A 107 -5.21 -1.20 17.47
C THR A 107 -5.53 -1.05 15.98
N SER A 108 -6.03 -2.11 15.32
CA SER A 108 -6.47 -2.06 13.92
C SER A 108 -7.66 -1.12 13.73
N ILE A 109 -8.65 -1.21 14.62
CA ILE A 109 -9.84 -0.33 14.63
C ILE A 109 -9.41 1.13 14.85
N TRP A 110 -8.57 1.39 15.85
CA TRP A 110 -8.05 2.72 16.12
C TRP A 110 -7.25 3.30 14.94
N THR A 111 -6.38 2.50 14.33
CA THR A 111 -5.57 2.93 13.19
C THR A 111 -6.45 3.22 11.96
N ALA A 112 -7.51 2.44 11.75
CA ALA A 112 -8.46 2.66 10.68
C ALA A 112 -9.22 3.99 10.86
N LEU A 113 -9.74 4.26 12.06
CA LEU A 113 -10.41 5.52 12.40
C LEU A 113 -9.48 6.72 12.28
N ARG A 114 -8.24 6.61 12.77
CA ARG A 114 -7.24 7.68 12.69
C ARG A 114 -6.92 8.06 11.24
N ARG A 115 -6.87 7.08 10.33
CA ARG A 115 -6.68 7.33 8.89
C ARG A 115 -7.86 8.06 8.24
N ARG A 116 -9.05 7.98 8.82
CA ARG A 116 -10.25 8.73 8.40
C ARG A 116 -10.39 10.08 9.09
N GLY A 117 -9.43 10.49 9.93
CA GLY A 117 -9.42 11.82 10.57
C GLY A 117 -9.95 11.86 12.00
N TYR A 118 -10.36 10.73 12.57
CA TYR A 118 -10.83 10.68 13.97
C TYR A 118 -9.62 10.69 14.92
N THR A 119 -9.50 11.73 15.73
CA THR A 119 -8.32 11.98 16.59
C THR A 119 -8.56 11.72 18.07
N ARG A 120 -9.81 11.60 18.54
CA ARG A 120 -10.15 11.38 19.95
C ARG A 120 -11.22 10.28 20.07
N LYS A 121 -10.80 9.06 20.43
CA LYS A 121 -11.72 8.03 20.90
C LYS A 121 -11.26 7.52 22.26
N ARG A 122 -12.14 7.61 23.26
CA ARG A 122 -11.87 7.23 24.65
C ARG A 122 -11.66 5.72 24.72
N ARG A 123 -10.65 5.25 25.46
CA ARG A 123 -10.57 3.84 25.88
C ARG A 123 -11.62 3.64 26.98
N ALA A 124 -12.35 2.53 26.95
CA ALA A 124 -13.30 2.20 28.01
C ALA A 124 -12.57 2.01 29.35
N PRO A 125 -13.28 2.22 30.47
CA PRO A 125 -12.87 1.69 31.75
C PRO A 125 -12.73 0.16 31.66
N GLU A 126 -11.72 -0.36 32.35
CA GLU A 126 -11.44 -1.78 32.49
C GLU A 126 -12.46 -2.41 33.45
N GLU A 127 -13.70 -2.63 33.02
CA GLU A 127 -14.66 -3.50 33.70
C GLU A 127 -15.96 -3.58 32.88
N LEU A 128 -16.39 -4.79 32.55
CA LEU A 128 -17.78 -5.26 32.58
C LEU A 128 -17.76 -6.81 32.57
N PRO A 129 -18.71 -7.46 33.27
CA PRO A 129 -18.61 -8.79 33.89
C PRO A 129 -18.54 -9.98 32.93
#